data_AF-A0A2G6N7A5-F1
#
_entry.id   AF-A0A2G6N7A5-F1
#
_cell.length_a   1.000
_cell.length_b   1.000
_cell.length_c   1.000
_cell.angle_alpha   90.00
_cell.angle_beta   90.00
_cell.angle_gamma   90.00
#
_symmetry.space_group_name_H-M   'P 1'
#
loop_
_entity.id
_entity.type
_entity.pdbx_description
1 polymer ?
#
loop_
_entity_poly.entity_id
_entity_poly.type
_entity_poly.pdbx_seq_one_letter_code
_entity_poly.pdbx_strand_id
1 'polypeptide(L)'
;MFTTQQAYIKASNTNAGDVFGWSVALSADGNTLAVGAYLEDSDATGIGGEQANNDANKAGAVYIFTRTGTTWSQQTYIKASNTDANDWFGYSVALSADGNTLAVGAHLEDSDATGIDGDEANNSADGAGAVYVFTRTGTSWSHQAYIKASNTDVGDNFGFSVALSSEGNTLAVGAYFEDSNGNEANNSKSQAGAVYVFSRTGTTWSQQAYIKAANTDAYDSFGYSVALSADGNTLAVGAYQEDSSATGINGDKNDNGANSAGAVYIFTRTGTNWNQQAYIKASNTDADDYFGESVTLSADGNTLAVGATGEDSNATGINGDKDNNSTNDAGAVYVFNRTGIFWSQQAYIKASNTDKFDM
;
A
#
# COMPACT_ATOMS: atom_id res chain seq x y z
N MET A 1 -32.09 3.76 -7.86
CA MET A 1 -31.47 2.50 -8.30
C MET A 1 -31.00 1.83 -7.03
N PHE A 2 -31.63 0.74 -6.59
CA PHE A 2 -31.23 0.09 -5.33
C PHE A 2 -29.97 -0.73 -5.60
N THR A 3 -28.92 -0.49 -4.84
CA THR A 3 -27.74 -1.34 -4.82
C THR A 3 -28.12 -2.66 -4.16
N THR A 4 -27.99 -3.77 -4.89
CA THR A 4 -28.20 -5.12 -4.36
C THR A 4 -26.87 -5.84 -4.30
N GLN A 5 -26.61 -6.58 -3.21
CA GLN A 5 -25.46 -7.46 -3.12
C GLN A 5 -25.46 -8.44 -4.30
N GLN A 6 -24.36 -8.49 -5.05
CA GLN A 6 -24.22 -9.39 -6.21
C GLN A 6 -23.73 -10.78 -5.81
N ALA A 7 -22.81 -10.86 -4.84
CA ALA A 7 -22.22 -12.13 -4.41
C ALA A 7 -21.73 -12.06 -2.96
N TYR A 8 -21.55 -13.25 -2.38
CA TYR A 8 -20.80 -13.50 -1.15
C TYR A 8 -19.70 -14.51 -1.52
N ILE A 9 -18.44 -14.13 -1.30
CA ILE A 9 -17.27 -14.90 -1.75
C ILE A 9 -16.47 -15.33 -0.52
N LYS A 10 -16.01 -16.58 -0.52
CA LYS A 10 -15.08 -17.15 0.47
C LYS A 10 -14.00 -17.96 -0.24
N ALA A 11 -12.84 -18.11 0.39
CA ALA A 11 -11.83 -19.08 0.02
C ALA A 11 -12.41 -20.50 -0.05
N SER A 12 -11.79 -21.38 -0.83
CA SER A 12 -12.20 -22.80 -0.90
C SER A 12 -11.68 -23.65 0.27
N ASN A 13 -10.69 -23.17 1.02
CA ASN A 13 -10.09 -23.77 2.22
C ASN A 13 -10.24 -22.82 3.43
N THR A 14 -11.47 -22.66 3.94
CA THR A 14 -11.71 -21.68 5.02
C THR A 14 -11.25 -22.21 6.38
N ASN A 15 -10.03 -21.90 6.79
CA ASN A 15 -9.55 -22.21 8.13
C ASN A 15 -9.72 -20.99 9.06
N ALA A 16 -9.65 -21.27 10.36
CA ALA A 16 -9.86 -20.25 11.37
C ALA A 16 -8.61 -19.40 11.50
N GLY A 17 -8.73 -18.11 11.21
CA GLY A 17 -7.63 -17.16 11.39
C GLY A 17 -6.92 -16.74 10.12
N ASP A 18 -7.22 -17.31 8.94
CA ASP A 18 -6.53 -17.00 7.67
C ASP A 18 -6.67 -15.54 7.20
N VAL A 19 -7.62 -14.80 7.80
CA VAL A 19 -7.95 -13.39 7.49
C VAL A 19 -8.23 -13.16 6.00
N PHE A 20 -8.93 -14.09 5.35
CA PHE A 20 -9.41 -13.91 3.99
C PHE A 20 -10.22 -12.62 3.86
N GLY A 21 -9.82 -11.75 2.92
CA GLY A 21 -10.42 -10.44 2.74
C GLY A 21 -9.63 -9.30 3.37
N TRP A 22 -8.46 -9.58 3.97
CA TRP A 22 -7.56 -8.56 4.50
C TRP A 22 -7.19 -7.50 3.46
N SER A 23 -6.82 -7.96 2.27
CA SER A 23 -6.50 -7.12 1.12
C SER A 23 -7.32 -7.55 -0.09
N VAL A 24 -7.78 -6.57 -0.88
CA VAL A 24 -8.61 -6.83 -2.06
C VAL A 24 -8.24 -5.90 -3.22
N ALA A 25 -8.27 -6.44 -4.45
CA ALA A 25 -8.12 -5.66 -5.67
C ALA A 25 -9.06 -6.17 -6.76
N LEU A 26 -9.74 -5.26 -7.46
CA LEU A 26 -10.71 -5.58 -8.51
C LEU A 26 -10.29 -4.95 -9.83
N SER A 27 -10.33 -5.70 -10.93
CA SER A 27 -10.07 -5.18 -12.27
C SER A 27 -11.10 -4.11 -12.67
N ALA A 28 -10.73 -3.24 -13.62
CA ALA A 28 -11.58 -2.10 -14.00
C ALA A 28 -12.92 -2.52 -14.63
N ASP A 29 -12.97 -3.69 -15.26
CA ASP A 29 -14.21 -4.29 -15.78
C ASP A 29 -15.06 -5.00 -14.71
N GLY A 30 -14.55 -5.09 -13.48
CA GLY A 30 -15.21 -5.72 -12.34
C GLY A 30 -15.29 -7.25 -12.44
N ASN A 31 -14.47 -7.90 -13.26
CA ASN A 31 -14.57 -9.34 -13.53
C ASN A 31 -13.43 -10.18 -12.97
N THR A 32 -12.35 -9.58 -12.45
CA THR A 32 -11.27 -10.28 -11.76
C THR A 32 -11.05 -9.66 -10.40
N LEU A 33 -11.17 -10.47 -9.35
CA LEU A 33 -10.98 -10.07 -7.96
C LEU A 33 -9.81 -10.87 -7.39
N ALA A 34 -8.81 -10.19 -6.86
CA ALA A 34 -7.77 -10.76 -6.02
C ALA A 34 -8.11 -10.52 -4.55
N VAL A 35 -7.95 -11.54 -3.72
CA VAL A 35 -8.21 -11.46 -2.28
C VAL A 35 -7.05 -12.09 -1.51
N GLY A 36 -6.41 -11.32 -0.64
CA GLY A 36 -5.38 -11.79 0.28
C GLY A 36 -5.94 -12.47 1.53
N ALA A 37 -5.20 -13.45 2.01
CA ALA A 37 -5.41 -14.16 3.27
C ALA A 37 -4.02 -14.38 3.89
N TYR A 38 -3.45 -13.33 4.48
CA TYR A 38 -2.03 -13.31 4.85
C TYR A 38 -1.66 -14.24 6.01
N LEU A 39 -2.64 -14.77 6.76
CA LEU A 39 -2.41 -15.76 7.81
C LEU A 39 -2.79 -17.18 7.39
N GLU A 40 -2.98 -17.43 6.11
CA GLU A 40 -3.19 -18.79 5.58
C GLU A 40 -1.95 -19.66 5.80
N ASP A 41 -2.14 -20.92 6.19
CA ASP A 41 -1.10 -21.77 6.80
C ASP A 41 -0.48 -22.83 5.87
N SER A 42 -0.87 -22.89 4.59
CA SER A 42 -0.39 -23.93 3.67
C SER A 42 1.10 -23.75 3.33
N ASP A 43 1.82 -24.86 3.20
CA ASP A 43 3.22 -24.90 2.73
C ASP A 43 3.33 -25.00 1.19
N ALA A 44 2.22 -24.92 0.47
CA ALA A 44 2.22 -24.94 -0.98
C ALA A 44 3.00 -23.75 -1.55
N THR A 45 3.70 -23.97 -2.65
CA THR A 45 4.44 -22.93 -3.37
C THR A 45 3.83 -22.62 -4.72
N GLY A 46 3.99 -21.37 -5.17
CA GLY A 46 3.58 -20.93 -6.50
C GLY A 46 2.07 -21.00 -6.75
N ILE A 47 1.66 -21.53 -7.90
CA ILE A 47 0.27 -21.39 -8.40
C ILE A 47 -0.44 -22.73 -8.40
N GLY A 48 -1.62 -22.78 -7.77
CA GLY A 48 -2.51 -23.94 -7.78
C GLY A 48 -2.04 -25.11 -6.94
N GLY A 49 -1.24 -24.86 -5.89
CA GLY A 49 -0.80 -25.89 -4.95
C GLY A 49 -1.91 -26.45 -4.05
N GLU A 50 -1.53 -27.39 -3.17
CA GLU A 50 -2.44 -28.00 -2.20
C GLU A 50 -2.90 -26.95 -1.17
N GLN A 51 -4.21 -26.86 -0.94
CA GLN A 51 -4.81 -25.83 -0.09
C GLN A 51 -5.20 -26.38 1.30
N ALA A 52 -5.18 -27.70 1.49
CA ALA A 52 -5.67 -28.33 2.71
C ALA A 52 -4.59 -28.57 3.77
N ASN A 53 -3.30 -28.45 3.42
CA ASN A 53 -2.22 -28.55 4.42
C ASN A 53 -2.08 -27.25 5.22
N ASN A 54 -1.49 -27.34 6.41
CA ASN A 54 -1.30 -26.21 7.32
C ASN A 54 0.11 -26.29 7.93
N ASP A 55 1.10 -26.61 7.11
CA ASP A 55 2.45 -26.96 7.54
C ASP A 55 3.40 -25.75 7.57
N ALA A 56 3.00 -24.59 7.02
CA ALA A 56 3.74 -23.32 7.04
C ALA A 56 2.89 -22.20 7.65
N ASN A 57 2.94 -22.08 8.99
CA ASN A 57 2.07 -21.17 9.73
C ASN A 57 2.19 -19.72 9.23
N LYS A 58 1.07 -19.10 8.89
CA LYS A 58 0.95 -17.70 8.45
C LYS A 58 1.84 -17.36 7.26
N ALA A 59 2.12 -18.34 6.40
CA ALA A 59 2.85 -18.08 5.17
C ALA A 59 2.04 -17.20 4.20
N GLY A 60 0.71 -17.27 4.29
CA GLY A 60 -0.23 -16.40 3.60
C GLY A 60 -0.52 -16.83 2.16
N ALA A 61 -1.64 -16.39 1.60
CA ALA A 61 -2.10 -16.75 0.26
C ALA A 61 -2.87 -15.62 -0.44
N VAL A 62 -3.00 -15.74 -1.76
CA VAL A 62 -3.92 -14.93 -2.59
C VAL A 62 -4.83 -15.82 -3.42
N TYR A 63 -6.11 -15.47 -3.42
CA TYR A 63 -7.14 -16.16 -4.20
C TYR A 63 -7.61 -15.25 -5.34
N ILE A 64 -7.66 -15.80 -6.55
CA ILE A 64 -8.19 -15.10 -7.72
C ILE A 64 -9.58 -15.64 -8.02
N PHE A 65 -10.56 -14.75 -8.08
CA PHE A 65 -11.93 -15.04 -8.51
C PHE A 65 -12.20 -14.34 -9.84
N THR A 66 -12.92 -15.01 -10.72
CA THR A 66 -13.41 -14.44 -11.98
C THR A 66 -14.92 -14.47 -12.06
N ARG A 67 -15.48 -13.46 -12.73
CA ARG A 67 -16.92 -13.33 -12.97
C ARG A 67 -17.26 -13.61 -14.42
N THR A 68 -18.25 -14.49 -14.64
CA THR A 68 -18.90 -14.68 -15.94
C THR A 68 -20.40 -14.43 -15.78
N GLY A 69 -20.92 -13.39 -16.44
CA GLY A 69 -22.29 -12.92 -16.19
C GLY A 69 -22.41 -12.40 -14.75
N THR A 70 -23.23 -13.06 -13.94
CA THR A 70 -23.41 -12.73 -12.51
C THR A 70 -22.72 -13.74 -11.58
N THR A 71 -22.10 -14.78 -12.12
CA THR A 71 -21.52 -15.89 -11.35
C THR A 71 -20.04 -15.64 -11.10
N TRP A 72 -19.63 -15.72 -9.84
CA TRP A 72 -18.24 -15.70 -9.42
C TRP A 72 -17.74 -17.13 -9.17
N SER A 73 -16.50 -17.41 -9.57
CA SER A 73 -15.81 -18.67 -9.30
C SER A 73 -14.34 -18.43 -8.96
N GLN A 74 -13.79 -19.17 -8.01
CA GLN A 74 -12.34 -19.18 -7.78
C GLN A 74 -11.65 -19.74 -9.03
N GLN A 75 -10.79 -18.93 -9.64
CA GLN A 75 -9.98 -19.31 -10.78
C GLN A 75 -8.69 -20.00 -10.32
N THR A 76 -8.00 -19.44 -9.33
CA THR A 76 -6.73 -19.98 -8.85
C THR A 76 -6.44 -19.55 -7.41
N TYR A 77 -5.45 -20.22 -6.83
CA TYR A 77 -4.87 -20.01 -5.51
C TYR A 77 -3.36 -19.81 -5.71
N ILE A 78 -2.79 -18.78 -5.12
CA ILE A 78 -1.42 -18.33 -5.36
C ILE A 78 -0.69 -18.19 -4.03
N LYS A 79 0.55 -18.67 -4.01
CA LYS A 79 1.51 -18.63 -2.92
C LYS A 79 2.84 -18.05 -3.41
N ALA A 80 3.68 -17.63 -2.48
CA ALA A 80 5.07 -17.27 -2.76
C ALA A 80 5.83 -18.47 -3.39
N SER A 81 6.87 -18.20 -4.19
CA SER A 81 7.74 -19.24 -4.74
C SER A 81 8.58 -19.94 -3.65
N ASN A 82 8.98 -19.18 -2.63
CA ASN A 82 9.74 -19.60 -1.45
C ASN A 82 8.88 -19.50 -0.18
N THR A 83 7.67 -20.06 -0.21
CA THR A 83 6.73 -20.03 0.93
C THR A 83 7.41 -20.48 2.24
N ASP A 84 7.49 -19.60 3.22
CA ASP A 84 7.94 -19.90 4.58
C ASP A 84 6.97 -19.35 5.64
N ALA A 85 7.09 -19.86 6.86
CA ALA A 85 6.20 -19.49 7.95
C ALA A 85 6.43 -18.03 8.37
N ASN A 86 5.32 -17.30 8.57
CA ASN A 86 5.27 -15.88 8.95
C ASN A 86 5.65 -14.86 7.87
N ASP A 87 5.85 -15.24 6.60
CA ASP A 87 6.12 -14.28 5.52
C ASP A 87 4.95 -13.33 5.21
N TRP A 88 3.72 -13.73 5.59
CA TRP A 88 2.48 -12.97 5.42
C TRP A 88 2.18 -12.59 3.96
N PHE A 89 2.42 -13.51 3.02
CA PHE A 89 2.10 -13.31 1.61
C PHE A 89 0.62 -13.00 1.41
N GLY A 90 0.30 -11.95 0.65
CA GLY A 90 -1.07 -11.49 0.48
C GLY A 90 -1.48 -10.39 1.45
N TYR A 91 -0.55 -9.89 2.27
CA TYR A 91 -0.80 -8.74 3.15
C TYR A 91 -1.24 -7.51 2.35
N SER A 92 -0.59 -7.25 1.22
CA SER A 92 -0.95 -6.19 0.29
C SER A 92 -1.11 -6.77 -1.12
N VAL A 93 -2.12 -6.31 -1.86
CA VAL A 93 -2.38 -6.75 -3.25
C VAL A 93 -2.72 -5.57 -4.14
N ALA A 94 -2.19 -5.58 -5.36
CA ALA A 94 -2.58 -4.63 -6.42
C ALA A 94 -2.77 -5.37 -7.74
N LEU A 95 -3.80 -4.98 -8.50
CA LEU A 95 -4.19 -5.63 -9.75
C LEU A 95 -4.29 -4.58 -10.87
N SER A 96 -3.76 -4.89 -12.05
CA SER A 96 -3.87 -4.02 -13.22
C SER A 96 -5.33 -3.90 -13.69
N ALA A 97 -5.63 -2.85 -14.46
CA ALA A 97 -7.01 -2.57 -14.88
C ALA A 97 -7.61 -3.69 -15.74
N ASP A 98 -6.79 -4.36 -16.55
CA ASP A 98 -7.18 -5.53 -17.35
C ASP A 98 -7.23 -6.85 -16.54
N GLY A 99 -6.86 -6.81 -15.25
CA GLY A 99 -6.82 -7.95 -14.36
C GLY A 99 -5.69 -8.94 -14.63
N ASN A 100 -4.71 -8.61 -15.49
CA ASN A 100 -3.71 -9.56 -15.97
C ASN A 100 -2.34 -9.47 -15.30
N THR A 101 -2.07 -8.43 -14.50
CA THR A 101 -0.86 -8.29 -13.69
C THR A 101 -1.26 -8.09 -12.24
N LEU A 102 -0.74 -8.94 -11.36
CA LEU A 102 -0.97 -8.92 -9.92
C LEU A 102 0.38 -8.69 -9.22
N ALA A 103 0.43 -7.75 -8.29
CA ALA A 103 1.53 -7.61 -7.34
C ALA A 103 1.03 -8.01 -5.95
N VAL A 104 1.83 -8.77 -5.21
CA VAL A 104 1.51 -9.28 -3.88
C VAL A 104 2.67 -9.02 -2.93
N GLY A 105 2.42 -8.33 -1.83
CA GLY A 105 3.40 -8.11 -0.77
C GLY A 105 3.41 -9.24 0.26
N ALA A 106 4.61 -9.55 0.74
CA ALA A 106 4.94 -10.42 1.86
C ALA A 106 5.97 -9.69 2.71
N HIS A 107 5.50 -8.75 3.54
CA HIS A 107 6.40 -7.76 4.16
C HIS A 107 7.24 -8.32 5.31
N LEU A 108 6.96 -9.55 5.74
CA LEU A 108 7.74 -10.27 6.75
C LEU A 108 8.56 -11.42 6.13
N GLU A 109 8.76 -11.39 4.82
CA GLU A 109 9.63 -12.36 4.15
C GLU A 109 11.12 -12.12 4.51
N ASP A 110 11.85 -13.19 4.79
CA ASP A 110 13.13 -13.13 5.52
C ASP A 110 14.41 -13.20 4.65
N SER A 111 14.28 -13.39 3.34
CA SER A 111 15.43 -13.55 2.45
C SER A 111 16.31 -12.29 2.44
N ASP A 112 17.63 -12.49 2.45
CA ASP A 112 18.64 -11.44 2.27
C ASP A 112 18.89 -11.07 0.79
N ALA A 113 18.09 -11.61 -0.13
CA ALA A 113 18.15 -11.25 -1.53
C ALA A 113 17.96 -9.75 -1.75
N THR A 114 18.61 -9.22 -2.79
CA THR A 114 18.47 -7.82 -3.21
C THR A 114 18.01 -7.73 -4.66
N GLY A 115 17.29 -6.66 -5.00
CA GLY A 115 16.88 -6.39 -6.38
C GLY A 115 15.82 -7.35 -6.91
N ILE A 116 15.94 -7.76 -8.18
CA ILE A 116 14.94 -8.59 -8.88
C ILE A 116 15.50 -9.99 -9.13
N ASP A 117 14.69 -11.01 -8.81
CA ASP A 117 14.98 -12.43 -9.00
C ASP A 117 16.30 -12.88 -8.35
N GLY A 118 16.55 -12.38 -7.13
CA GLY A 118 17.67 -12.81 -6.29
C GLY A 118 17.48 -14.22 -5.70
N ASP A 119 18.48 -14.69 -4.94
CA ASP A 119 18.43 -16.02 -4.31
C ASP A 119 17.49 -16.02 -3.08
N GLU A 120 16.32 -16.61 -3.25
CA GLU A 120 15.25 -16.72 -2.26
C GLU A 120 15.58 -17.63 -1.05
N ALA A 121 16.72 -18.34 -1.04
CA ALA A 121 16.95 -19.42 -0.07
C ALA A 121 17.58 -18.99 1.27
N ASN A 122 18.15 -17.78 1.37
CA ASN A 122 18.90 -17.36 2.55
C ASN A 122 18.11 -16.38 3.43
N ASN A 123 17.45 -16.93 4.46
CA ASN A 123 16.60 -16.18 5.39
C ASN A 123 17.39 -15.51 6.53
N SER A 124 18.47 -14.79 6.19
CA SER A 124 19.31 -14.10 7.17
C SER A 124 18.90 -12.65 7.44
N ALA A 125 17.88 -12.14 6.73
CA ALA A 125 17.36 -10.79 6.85
C ALA A 125 15.89 -10.79 7.29
N ASP A 126 15.64 -11.24 8.53
CA ASP A 126 14.31 -11.34 9.14
C ASP A 126 13.46 -10.07 8.91
N GLY A 127 12.25 -10.22 8.37
CA GLY A 127 11.33 -9.12 8.09
C GLY A 127 11.82 -8.08 7.08
N ALA A 128 12.77 -8.44 6.21
CA ALA A 128 13.20 -7.59 5.10
C ALA A 128 12.06 -7.30 4.12
N GLY A 129 11.20 -8.29 3.90
CA GLY A 129 10.01 -8.23 3.08
C GLY A 129 10.27 -8.37 1.58
N ALA A 130 9.24 -8.76 0.84
CA ALA A 130 9.28 -9.00 -0.60
C ALA A 130 7.97 -8.62 -1.31
N VAL A 131 8.05 -8.48 -2.64
CA VAL A 131 6.89 -8.41 -3.54
C VAL A 131 7.02 -9.42 -4.66
N TYR A 132 5.95 -10.15 -4.93
CA TYR A 132 5.86 -11.12 -6.02
C TYR A 132 4.92 -10.60 -7.08
N VAL A 133 5.36 -10.63 -8.34
CA VAL A 133 4.56 -10.23 -9.49
C VAL A 133 4.14 -11.46 -10.28
N PHE A 134 2.84 -11.58 -10.51
CA PHE A 134 2.24 -12.61 -11.34
C PHE A 134 1.59 -11.98 -12.56
N THR A 135 1.63 -12.70 -13.68
CA THR A 135 0.90 -12.30 -14.89
C THR A 135 0.06 -13.45 -15.41
N ARG A 136 -1.00 -13.15 -16.16
CA ARG A 136 -1.77 -14.18 -16.86
C ARG A 136 -1.92 -13.91 -18.34
N THR A 137 -1.98 -15.00 -19.10
CA THR A 137 -2.44 -15.03 -20.49
C THR A 137 -3.64 -15.96 -20.57
N GLY A 138 -4.81 -15.43 -20.97
CA GLY A 138 -6.07 -16.16 -20.86
C GLY A 138 -6.37 -16.50 -19.40
N THR A 139 -6.49 -17.79 -19.07
CA THR A 139 -6.76 -18.25 -17.71
C THR A 139 -5.51 -18.68 -16.93
N SER A 140 -4.35 -18.72 -17.58
CA SER A 140 -3.12 -19.28 -16.99
C SER A 140 -2.29 -18.17 -16.37
N TRP A 141 -2.13 -18.23 -15.05
CA TRP A 141 -1.21 -17.37 -14.29
C TRP A 141 0.20 -17.96 -14.31
N SER A 142 1.20 -17.09 -14.24
CA SER A 142 2.63 -17.41 -14.12
C SER A 142 3.31 -16.39 -13.22
N HIS A 143 4.23 -16.88 -12.37
CA HIS A 143 5.17 -16.03 -11.65
C HIS A 143 6.06 -15.29 -12.66
N GLN A 144 6.15 -13.97 -12.52
CA GLN A 144 6.93 -13.12 -13.42
C GLN A 144 8.17 -12.54 -12.76
N ALA A 145 8.10 -12.14 -11.49
CA ALA A 145 9.25 -11.60 -10.77
C ALA A 145 9.09 -11.73 -9.27
N TYR A 146 10.21 -12.01 -8.60
CA TYR A 146 10.43 -11.81 -7.18
C TYR A 146 11.21 -10.51 -6.99
N ILE A 147 10.71 -9.59 -6.17
CA ILE A 147 11.23 -8.23 -6.05
C ILE A 147 11.55 -7.92 -4.59
N LYS A 148 12.78 -7.46 -4.37
CA LYS A 148 13.34 -6.99 -3.10
C LYS A 148 13.83 -5.55 -3.23
N ALA A 149 14.04 -4.89 -2.09
CA ALA A 149 14.74 -3.61 -2.05
C ALA A 149 16.19 -3.76 -2.59
N SER A 150 16.73 -2.72 -3.23
CA SER A 150 18.14 -2.69 -3.66
C SER A 150 19.11 -2.75 -2.49
N ASN A 151 18.68 -2.24 -1.33
CA ASN A 151 19.42 -2.14 -0.08
C ASN A 151 18.69 -2.89 1.04
N THR A 152 18.25 -4.12 0.75
CA THR A 152 17.53 -4.97 1.71
C THR A 152 18.24 -5.02 3.06
N ASP A 153 17.52 -4.71 4.13
CA ASP A 153 17.97 -4.84 5.51
C ASP A 153 16.88 -5.45 6.40
N VAL A 154 17.30 -5.95 7.56
CA VAL A 154 16.46 -6.59 8.57
C VAL A 154 15.36 -5.63 9.02
N GLY A 155 14.11 -6.07 8.95
CA GLY A 155 12.98 -5.31 9.48
C GLY A 155 12.55 -4.11 8.63
N ASP A 156 13.07 -3.90 7.42
CA ASP A 156 12.63 -2.81 6.53
C ASP A 156 11.17 -2.92 6.08
N ASN A 157 10.58 -4.13 6.16
CA ASN A 157 9.18 -4.42 5.85
C ASN A 157 8.81 -4.04 4.40
N PHE A 158 9.69 -4.30 3.44
CA PHE A 158 9.42 -4.03 2.03
C PHE A 158 8.21 -4.85 1.54
N GLY A 159 7.28 -4.20 0.84
CA GLY A 159 6.03 -4.86 0.40
C GLY A 159 4.87 -4.66 1.36
N PHE A 160 5.05 -3.88 2.43
CA PHE A 160 3.96 -3.54 3.35
C PHE A 160 2.78 -2.88 2.61
N SER A 161 3.10 -1.93 1.72
CA SER A 161 2.12 -1.29 0.83
C SER A 161 2.57 -1.43 -0.62
N VAL A 162 1.61 -1.69 -1.53
CA VAL A 162 1.87 -1.82 -2.97
C VAL A 162 0.82 -1.07 -3.78
N ALA A 163 1.25 -0.42 -4.87
CA ALA A 163 0.37 0.18 -5.85
C ALA A 163 0.86 -0.10 -7.28
N LEU A 164 -0.07 -0.43 -8.18
CA LEU A 164 0.24 -0.82 -9.55
C LEU A 164 -0.51 0.07 -10.55
N SER A 165 0.16 0.50 -11.62
CA SER A 165 -0.49 1.29 -12.67
C SER A 165 -1.52 0.48 -13.45
N SER A 166 -2.42 1.17 -14.17
CA SER A 166 -3.50 0.55 -14.94
C SER A 166 -2.99 -0.49 -15.94
N GLU A 167 -1.86 -0.21 -16.58
CA GLU A 167 -1.21 -1.10 -17.56
C GLU A 167 -0.35 -2.20 -16.90
N GLY A 168 -0.23 -2.21 -15.57
CA GLY A 168 0.58 -3.19 -14.83
C GLY A 168 2.09 -3.02 -15.02
N ASN A 169 2.57 -1.84 -15.45
CA ASN A 169 3.98 -1.63 -15.82
C ASN A 169 4.74 -0.68 -14.89
N THR A 170 4.09 -0.11 -13.88
CA THR A 170 4.75 0.70 -12.85
C THR A 170 4.21 0.27 -11.50
N LEU A 171 5.12 -0.17 -10.63
CA LEU A 171 4.84 -0.68 -9.30
C LEU A 171 5.53 0.22 -8.29
N ALA A 172 4.80 0.74 -7.31
CA ALA A 172 5.35 1.41 -6.14
C ALA A 172 5.22 0.47 -4.93
N VAL A 173 6.29 0.38 -4.13
CA VAL A 173 6.38 -0.50 -2.97
C VAL A 173 6.88 0.29 -1.78
N GLY A 174 6.14 0.27 -0.67
CA GLY A 174 6.54 0.85 0.60
C GLY A 174 7.37 -0.11 1.45
N ALA A 175 8.36 0.45 2.13
CA ALA A 175 9.19 -0.16 3.18
C ALA A 175 9.23 0.83 4.34
N TYR A 176 8.16 0.87 5.13
CA TYR A 176 7.89 1.96 6.07
C TYR A 176 8.86 1.99 7.27
N PHE A 177 9.58 0.89 7.52
CA PHE A 177 10.60 0.82 8.56
C PHE A 177 12.03 0.95 8.06
N GLU A 178 12.22 1.31 6.80
CA GLU A 178 13.55 1.54 6.25
C GLU A 178 14.31 2.67 6.98
N ASP A 179 15.56 2.40 7.36
CA ASP A 179 16.33 3.21 8.31
C ASP A 179 17.22 4.31 7.65
N SER A 180 17.24 4.42 6.33
CA SER A 180 18.23 5.28 5.66
C SER A 180 17.88 6.77 5.72
N ASN A 181 18.89 7.62 5.61
CA ASN A 181 18.74 9.07 5.54
C ASN A 181 18.63 9.66 4.11
N GLY A 182 18.27 8.83 3.13
CA GLY A 182 18.31 9.19 1.70
C GLY A 182 19.56 8.74 0.95
N ASN A 183 20.57 8.25 1.66
CA ASN A 183 21.61 7.40 1.10
C ASN A 183 21.35 5.96 1.57
N GLU A 184 21.07 5.06 0.62
CA GLU A 184 20.75 3.64 0.86
C GLU A 184 21.79 2.87 1.71
N ALA A 185 23.00 3.40 1.87
CA ALA A 185 24.05 2.81 2.71
C ALA A 185 24.17 3.45 4.11
N ASN A 186 23.23 4.31 4.52
CA ASN A 186 23.32 5.12 5.73
C ASN A 186 22.05 5.07 6.58
N ASN A 187 22.01 4.07 7.46
CA ASN A 187 20.90 3.76 8.37
C ASN A 187 20.89 4.65 9.63
N SER A 188 21.13 5.95 9.48
CA SER A 188 21.17 6.90 10.62
C SER A 188 19.80 7.47 10.99
N LYS A 189 18.73 7.10 10.28
CA LYS A 189 17.38 7.63 10.42
C LYS A 189 16.40 6.48 10.61
N SER A 190 16.41 5.90 11.80
CA SER A 190 15.64 4.69 12.10
C SER A 190 14.16 4.87 11.76
N GLN A 191 13.58 3.91 11.04
CA GLN A 191 12.16 3.85 10.68
C GLN A 191 11.67 5.12 9.98
N ALA A 192 12.56 5.79 9.25
CA ALA A 192 12.16 6.93 8.44
C ALA A 192 11.32 6.52 7.23
N GLY A 193 11.48 5.28 6.78
CA GLY A 193 10.70 4.63 5.73
C GLY A 193 11.06 5.08 4.32
N ALA A 194 10.81 4.22 3.33
CA ALA A 194 11.13 4.45 1.92
C ALA A 194 10.02 3.95 0.98
N VAL A 195 10.04 4.45 -0.26
CA VAL A 195 9.27 3.89 -1.37
C VAL A 195 10.18 3.59 -2.56
N TYR A 196 10.02 2.41 -3.13
CA TYR A 196 10.73 1.96 -4.31
C TYR A 196 9.77 1.92 -5.48
N VAL A 197 10.17 2.48 -6.61
CA VAL A 197 9.38 2.43 -7.85
C VAL A 197 10.09 1.52 -8.85
N PHE A 198 9.35 0.54 -9.38
CA PHE A 198 9.81 -0.39 -10.40
C PHE A 198 9.03 -0.17 -11.69
N SER A 199 9.70 -0.37 -12.83
CA SER A 199 9.09 -0.33 -14.15
C SER A 199 9.26 -1.65 -14.88
N ARG A 200 8.25 -2.06 -15.64
CA ARG A 200 8.29 -3.25 -16.49
C ARG A 200 8.44 -2.87 -17.97
N THR A 201 9.39 -3.52 -18.65
CA THR A 201 9.49 -3.50 -20.12
C THR A 201 9.48 -4.94 -20.63
N GLY A 202 8.44 -5.30 -21.39
CA GLY A 202 8.21 -6.71 -21.75
C GLY A 202 7.92 -7.54 -20.50
N THR A 203 8.79 -8.51 -20.20
CA THR A 203 8.70 -9.34 -18.99
C THR A 203 9.69 -8.91 -17.90
N THR A 204 10.57 -7.95 -18.18
CA THR A 204 11.67 -7.56 -17.28
C THR A 204 11.24 -6.39 -16.40
N TRP A 205 11.38 -6.57 -15.09
CA TRP A 205 11.25 -5.51 -14.09
C TRP A 205 12.62 -4.89 -13.80
N SER A 206 12.62 -3.59 -13.50
CA SER A 206 13.82 -2.86 -13.06
C SER A 206 13.42 -1.80 -12.05
N GLN A 207 14.23 -1.60 -11.01
CA GLN A 207 14.07 -0.46 -10.12
C GLN A 207 14.35 0.83 -10.88
N GLN A 208 13.36 1.73 -10.88
CA GLN A 208 13.42 3.04 -11.51
C GLN A 208 13.81 4.13 -10.51
N ALA A 209 13.37 4.02 -9.25
CA ALA A 209 13.66 5.00 -8.22
C ALA A 209 13.62 4.41 -6.81
N TYR A 210 14.40 5.04 -5.94
CA TYR A 210 14.31 4.98 -4.48
C TYR A 210 13.90 6.38 -4.01
N ILE A 211 12.83 6.47 -3.22
CA ILE A 211 12.15 7.70 -2.87
C ILE A 211 12.06 7.82 -1.34
N LYS A 212 12.41 9.00 -0.85
CA LYS A 212 12.32 9.41 0.56
C LYS A 212 11.62 10.77 0.66
N ALA A 213 11.09 11.08 1.84
CA ALA A 213 10.58 12.42 2.15
C ALA A 213 11.73 13.46 2.07
N ALA A 214 11.46 14.66 1.54
CA ALA A 214 12.48 15.73 1.48
C ALA A 214 12.89 16.32 2.85
N ASN A 215 12.23 15.88 3.92
CA ASN A 215 12.48 16.17 5.33
C ASN A 215 12.56 14.86 6.14
N THR A 216 13.19 13.83 5.56
CA THR A 216 13.39 12.51 6.21
C THR A 216 13.84 12.65 7.67
N ASP A 217 13.01 12.24 8.61
CA ASP A 217 13.36 12.08 10.01
C ASP A 217 13.05 10.68 10.54
N ALA A 218 13.65 10.35 11.68
CA ALA A 218 13.45 9.05 12.30
C ALA A 218 11.99 8.90 12.74
N TYR A 219 11.45 7.69 12.57
CA TYR A 219 10.08 7.30 12.94
C TYR A 219 8.95 7.95 12.14
N ASP A 220 9.23 8.67 11.06
CA ASP A 220 8.18 9.26 10.19
C ASP A 220 7.34 8.20 9.45
N SER A 221 7.85 6.96 9.33
CA SER A 221 7.18 5.84 8.65
C SER A 221 6.75 6.13 7.21
N PHE A 222 7.59 6.82 6.43
CA PHE A 222 7.30 7.13 5.03
C PHE A 222 7.15 5.85 4.20
N GLY A 223 6.08 5.75 3.40
CA GLY A 223 5.79 4.54 2.63
C GLY A 223 4.81 3.59 3.33
N TYR A 224 4.28 3.97 4.50
CA TYR A 224 3.22 3.22 5.16
C TYR A 224 2.01 3.00 4.24
N SER A 225 1.61 4.04 3.51
CA SER A 225 0.58 3.95 2.47
C SER A 225 1.09 4.52 1.14
N VAL A 226 0.73 3.88 0.02
CA VAL A 226 1.09 4.34 -1.32
C VAL A 226 -0.11 4.26 -2.26
N ALA A 227 -0.23 5.24 -3.17
CA ALA A 227 -1.21 5.21 -4.25
C ALA A 227 -0.59 5.74 -5.54
N LEU A 228 -0.97 5.15 -6.68
CA LEU A 228 -0.44 5.49 -8.00
C LEU A 228 -1.58 5.84 -8.96
N SER A 229 -1.39 6.86 -9.80
CA SER A 229 -2.31 7.17 -10.89
C SER A 229 -2.33 6.06 -11.95
N ALA A 230 -3.39 6.01 -12.75
CA ALA A 230 -3.58 4.97 -13.76
C ALA A 230 -2.43 4.94 -14.79
N ASP A 231 -1.90 6.10 -15.16
CA ASP A 231 -0.76 6.24 -16.07
C ASP A 231 0.60 5.97 -15.42
N GLY A 232 0.64 5.77 -14.10
CA GLY A 232 1.86 5.51 -13.34
C GLY A 232 2.76 6.72 -13.12
N ASN A 233 2.28 7.95 -13.34
CA ASN A 233 3.12 9.16 -13.28
C ASN A 233 2.89 10.06 -12.06
N THR A 234 1.86 9.83 -11.26
CA THR A 234 1.64 10.51 -9.98
C THR A 234 1.59 9.47 -8.86
N LEU A 235 2.43 9.66 -7.85
CA LEU A 235 2.55 8.81 -6.68
C LEU A 235 2.23 9.64 -5.44
N ALA A 236 1.33 9.15 -4.59
CA ALA A 236 1.10 9.67 -3.25
C ALA A 236 1.70 8.70 -2.23
N VAL A 237 2.40 9.24 -1.23
CA VAL A 237 3.03 8.46 -0.16
C VAL A 237 2.64 9.04 1.19
N GLY A 238 2.08 8.21 2.07
CA GLY A 238 1.81 8.56 3.45
C GLY A 238 3.01 8.33 4.37
N ALA A 239 3.17 9.22 5.33
CA ALA A 239 4.10 9.14 6.46
C ALA A 239 3.30 9.52 7.71
N TYR A 240 2.50 8.58 8.19
CA TYR A 240 1.46 8.85 9.19
C TYR A 240 2.02 9.25 10.57
N GLN A 241 3.29 8.94 10.83
CA GLN A 241 3.99 9.29 12.07
C GLN A 241 4.87 10.52 11.93
N GLU A 242 4.84 11.22 10.79
CA GLU A 242 5.61 12.45 10.61
C GLU A 242 5.19 13.52 11.63
N ASP A 243 6.19 14.06 12.32
CA ASP A 243 6.01 15.12 13.31
C ASP A 243 5.98 16.48 12.62
N SER A 244 4.90 17.25 12.77
CA SER A 244 4.87 18.66 12.35
C SER A 244 3.58 19.37 12.74
N SER A 245 3.65 20.60 13.26
CA SER A 245 2.48 21.48 13.43
C SER A 245 2.09 22.22 12.13
N ALA A 246 2.77 21.98 11.01
CA ALA A 246 2.43 22.60 9.74
C ALA A 246 1.01 22.20 9.29
N THR A 247 0.29 23.13 8.65
CA THR A 247 -1.05 22.90 8.13
C THR A 247 -1.11 23.12 6.61
N GLY A 248 -1.98 22.38 5.94
CA GLY A 248 -2.25 22.58 4.51
C GLY A 248 -1.11 22.12 3.61
N ILE A 249 -0.75 22.92 2.60
CA ILE A 249 0.10 22.45 1.50
C ILE A 249 1.39 23.27 1.47
N ASN A 250 2.52 22.55 1.47
CA ASN A 250 3.88 23.09 1.43
C ASN A 250 4.16 24.04 2.60
N GLY A 251 3.73 23.66 3.81
CA GLY A 251 4.12 24.32 5.06
C GLY A 251 5.60 24.17 5.41
N ASP A 252 5.99 24.57 6.62
CA ASP A 252 7.38 24.43 7.08
C ASP A 252 7.71 22.97 7.36
N LYS A 253 8.44 22.35 6.44
CA LYS A 253 8.86 20.94 6.52
C LYS A 253 9.93 20.63 7.58
N ASN A 254 10.43 21.64 8.30
CA ASN A 254 11.39 21.44 9.39
C ASN A 254 10.75 21.60 10.78
N ASP A 255 9.43 21.85 10.80
CA ASP A 255 8.66 21.90 12.02
C ASP A 255 8.35 20.47 12.48
N ASN A 256 8.70 20.14 13.72
CA ASN A 256 8.39 18.88 14.40
C ASN A 256 7.58 19.13 15.69
N GLY A 257 6.71 20.16 15.69
CA GLY A 257 6.01 20.66 16.88
C GLY A 257 4.79 19.85 17.32
N ALA A 258 4.27 18.94 16.48
CA ALA A 258 3.14 18.07 16.78
C ALA A 258 3.47 16.63 16.41
N ASN A 259 3.55 15.76 17.42
CA ASN A 259 4.00 14.38 17.24
C ASN A 259 2.99 13.56 16.44
N SER A 260 3.46 12.74 15.49
CA SER A 260 2.63 11.81 14.72
C SER A 260 1.36 12.43 14.11
N ALA A 261 1.45 13.72 13.79
CA ALA A 261 0.38 14.45 13.13
C ALA A 261 0.21 13.98 11.67
N GLY A 262 1.28 13.44 11.08
CA GLY A 262 1.28 12.73 9.81
C GLY A 262 1.29 13.62 8.58
N ALA A 263 1.84 13.11 7.48
CA ALA A 263 1.94 13.84 6.22
C ALA A 263 1.68 12.95 4.99
N VAL A 264 1.37 13.60 3.87
CA VAL A 264 1.36 12.98 2.54
C VAL A 264 2.27 13.75 1.60
N TYR A 265 3.05 13.00 0.83
CA TYR A 265 3.97 13.53 -0.16
C TYR A 265 3.52 13.11 -1.56
N ILE A 266 3.42 14.08 -2.47
CA ILE A 266 3.08 13.83 -3.87
C ILE A 266 4.34 13.91 -4.70
N PHE A 267 4.61 12.87 -5.49
CA PHE A 267 5.67 12.81 -6.48
C PHE A 267 5.10 12.72 -7.88
N THR A 268 5.76 13.38 -8.83
CA THR A 268 5.42 13.29 -10.26
C THR A 268 6.62 12.84 -11.07
N ARG A 269 6.37 11.99 -12.07
CA ARG A 269 7.39 11.43 -12.94
C ARG A 269 7.56 12.24 -14.22
N THR A 270 8.79 12.65 -14.52
CA THR A 270 9.19 13.19 -15.83
C THR A 270 10.31 12.32 -16.39
N GLY A 271 10.02 11.54 -17.44
CA GLY A 271 10.95 10.52 -17.94
C GLY A 271 11.11 9.40 -16.91
N THR A 272 12.32 9.23 -16.37
CA THR A 272 12.62 8.30 -15.26
C THR A 272 12.73 8.99 -13.90
N ASN A 273 12.67 10.33 -13.87
CA ASN A 273 12.91 11.09 -12.65
C ASN A 273 11.61 11.35 -11.91
N TRP A 274 11.55 10.94 -10.65
CA TRP A 274 10.48 11.26 -9.71
C TRP A 274 10.85 12.51 -8.93
N ASN A 275 9.97 13.51 -8.94
CA ASN A 275 10.19 14.79 -8.26
C ASN A 275 9.04 15.03 -7.29
N GLN A 276 9.36 15.40 -6.05
CA GLN A 276 8.34 15.83 -5.09
C GLN A 276 7.68 17.11 -5.60
N GLN A 277 6.36 17.05 -5.77
CA GLN A 277 5.51 18.15 -6.18
C GLN A 277 4.84 18.84 -4.98
N ALA A 278 4.49 18.08 -3.94
CA ALA A 278 3.82 18.63 -2.76
C ALA A 278 4.18 17.88 -1.47
N TYR A 279 4.18 18.62 -0.37
CA TYR A 279 4.07 18.15 1.01
C TYR A 279 2.70 18.60 1.53
N ILE A 280 1.88 17.68 2.01
CA ILE A 280 0.48 17.92 2.35
C ILE A 280 0.25 17.48 3.79
N LYS A 281 -0.36 18.37 4.57
CA LYS A 281 -0.80 18.19 5.95
C LYS A 281 -2.31 18.40 6.04
N ALA A 282 -2.90 17.91 7.11
CA ALA A 282 -4.27 18.26 7.48
C ALA A 282 -4.42 19.79 7.58
N SER A 283 -5.65 20.28 7.40
CA SER A 283 -5.92 21.73 7.55
C SER A 283 -6.11 22.18 9.01
N ASN A 284 -6.16 21.23 9.93
CA ASN A 284 -6.38 21.35 11.36
C ASN A 284 -5.47 20.35 12.09
N THR A 285 -4.22 20.25 11.62
CA THR A 285 -3.19 19.37 12.17
C THR A 285 -3.13 19.43 13.69
N ASP A 286 -3.29 18.28 14.34
CA ASP A 286 -3.00 18.07 15.76
C ASP A 286 -2.09 16.85 15.94
N ALA A 287 -1.51 16.71 17.13
CA ALA A 287 -0.71 15.56 17.47
C ALA A 287 -1.57 14.29 17.47
N ASP A 288 -0.98 13.16 17.07
CA ASP A 288 -1.61 11.84 17.00
C ASP A 288 -2.81 11.73 16.02
N ASP A 289 -3.00 12.69 15.11
CA ASP A 289 -4.05 12.63 14.07
C ASP A 289 -3.81 11.53 13.00
N TYR A 290 -2.56 11.07 12.84
CA TYR A 290 -2.14 10.05 11.87
C TYR A 290 -2.52 10.37 10.41
N PHE A 291 -2.46 11.64 10.00
CA PHE A 291 -2.78 12.03 8.62
C PHE A 291 -1.86 11.32 7.61
N GLY A 292 -2.43 10.63 6.63
CA GLY A 292 -1.65 9.85 5.66
C GLY A 292 -1.56 8.36 5.97
N GLU A 293 -2.21 7.88 7.04
CA GLU A 293 -2.31 6.43 7.31
C GLU A 293 -2.96 5.68 6.14
N SER A 294 -3.93 6.30 5.46
CA SER A 294 -4.45 5.80 4.19
C SER A 294 -4.46 6.91 3.12
N VAL A 295 -4.11 6.53 1.88
CA VAL A 295 -4.13 7.43 0.73
C VAL A 295 -4.73 6.74 -0.49
N THR A 296 -5.45 7.50 -1.32
CA THR A 296 -5.87 7.03 -2.64
C THR A 296 -5.88 8.16 -3.66
N LEU A 297 -5.59 7.82 -4.91
CA LEU A 297 -5.57 8.76 -6.04
C LEU A 297 -6.64 8.39 -7.06
N SER A 298 -7.24 9.39 -7.68
CA SER A 298 -8.03 9.20 -8.90
C SER A 298 -7.16 8.69 -10.05
N ALA A 299 -7.79 8.07 -11.04
CA ALA A 299 -7.09 7.52 -12.21
C ALA A 299 -6.22 8.55 -12.94
N ASP A 300 -6.68 9.80 -13.03
CA ASP A 300 -5.94 10.92 -13.64
C ASP A 300 -4.88 11.55 -12.71
N GLY A 301 -4.78 11.08 -11.46
CA GLY A 301 -3.83 11.55 -10.45
C GLY A 301 -4.10 12.96 -9.94
N ASN A 302 -5.27 13.55 -10.22
CA ASN A 302 -5.56 14.94 -9.83
C ASN A 302 -6.39 15.06 -8.56
N THR A 303 -7.09 14.01 -8.13
CA THR A 303 -7.82 13.98 -6.86
C THR A 303 -7.14 13.01 -5.90
N LEU A 304 -6.89 13.47 -4.68
CA LEU A 304 -6.31 12.69 -3.59
C LEU A 304 -7.34 12.66 -2.46
N ALA A 305 -7.57 11.48 -1.87
CA ALA A 305 -8.20 11.38 -0.57
C ALA A 305 -7.20 10.82 0.45
N VAL A 306 -7.20 11.38 1.66
CA VAL A 306 -6.28 11.05 2.75
C VAL A 306 -7.07 10.78 4.01
N GLY A 307 -6.83 9.65 4.66
CA GLY A 307 -7.36 9.33 5.99
C GLY A 307 -6.44 9.81 7.11
N ALA A 308 -7.06 10.20 8.23
CA ALA A 308 -6.43 10.55 9.50
C ALA A 308 -7.28 9.93 10.61
N THR A 309 -6.97 8.72 11.05
CA THR A 309 -7.83 7.93 11.95
C THR A 309 -7.86 8.46 13.38
N GLY A 310 -6.77 9.12 13.81
CA GLY A 310 -6.68 9.73 15.13
C GLY A 310 -7.36 11.09 15.26
N GLU A 311 -8.00 11.61 14.19
CA GLU A 311 -8.54 12.97 14.21
C GLU A 311 -9.74 13.15 15.17
N ASP A 312 -9.67 14.16 16.05
CA ASP A 312 -10.51 14.33 17.25
C ASP A 312 -11.82 15.11 17.06
N SER A 313 -12.12 15.61 15.87
CA SER A 313 -13.25 16.54 15.72
C SER A 313 -14.60 15.83 15.89
N ASN A 314 -15.55 16.50 16.53
CA ASN A 314 -16.95 16.04 16.63
C ASN A 314 -17.81 16.38 15.40
N ALA A 315 -17.20 16.94 14.35
CA ALA A 315 -17.91 17.28 13.13
C ALA A 315 -18.58 16.04 12.49
N THR A 316 -19.65 16.30 11.75
CA THR A 316 -20.39 15.27 10.98
C THR A 316 -20.56 15.72 9.54
N GLY A 317 -20.53 14.79 8.60
CA GLY A 317 -20.78 15.08 7.19
C GLY A 317 -19.61 15.83 6.53
N ILE A 318 -19.90 16.77 5.65
CA ILE A 318 -18.90 17.42 4.79
C ILE A 318 -18.70 18.86 5.23
N ASN A 319 -17.44 19.24 5.45
CA ASN A 319 -16.99 20.59 5.81
C ASN A 319 -17.65 21.14 7.09
N GLY A 320 -17.78 20.28 8.10
CA GLY A 320 -18.17 20.67 9.45
C GLY A 320 -17.07 21.47 10.17
N ASP A 321 -17.33 21.80 11.44
CA ASP A 321 -16.39 22.52 12.30
C ASP A 321 -15.24 21.60 12.76
N LYS A 322 -14.17 21.58 11.97
CA LYS A 322 -12.98 20.76 12.19
C LYS A 322 -12.15 21.15 13.42
N ASP A 323 -12.41 22.30 14.04
CA ASP A 323 -11.61 22.79 15.18
C ASP A 323 -12.20 22.36 16.54
N ASN A 324 -13.32 21.61 16.54
CA ASN A 324 -13.99 21.14 17.75
C ASN A 324 -13.57 19.71 18.15
N ASN A 325 -12.45 19.61 18.85
CA ASN A 325 -11.85 18.33 19.30
C ASN A 325 -12.52 17.74 20.55
N SER A 326 -13.85 17.73 20.61
CA SER A 326 -14.59 17.15 21.76
C SER A 326 -14.86 15.66 21.64
N THR A 327 -14.48 15.01 20.52
CA THR A 327 -14.72 13.58 20.27
C THR A 327 -13.44 12.89 19.78
N ASN A 328 -12.61 12.45 20.74
CA ASN A 328 -11.30 11.91 20.41
C ASN A 328 -11.32 10.71 19.46
N ASP A 329 -10.30 10.61 18.62
CA ASP A 329 -10.01 9.48 17.71
C ASP A 329 -11.23 9.10 16.85
N ALA A 330 -11.90 10.12 16.31
CA ALA A 330 -13.14 9.98 15.56
C ALA A 330 -12.93 9.88 14.04
N GLY A 331 -11.68 9.95 13.59
CA GLY A 331 -11.24 9.80 12.22
C GLY A 331 -11.72 10.88 11.25
N ALA A 332 -10.95 11.20 10.22
CA ALA A 332 -11.37 12.11 9.16
C ALA A 332 -10.84 11.69 7.80
N VAL A 333 -11.54 12.10 6.73
CA VAL A 333 -11.04 12.03 5.36
C VAL A 333 -10.95 13.43 4.76
N TYR A 334 -9.79 13.74 4.21
CA TYR A 334 -9.51 15.00 3.53
C TYR A 334 -9.41 14.75 2.04
N VAL A 335 -10.11 15.54 1.23
CA VAL A 335 -10.05 15.46 -0.24
C VAL A 335 -9.32 16.67 -0.77
N PHE A 336 -8.32 16.43 -1.61
CA PHE A 336 -7.53 17.44 -2.30
C PHE A 336 -7.69 17.29 -3.81
N ASN A 337 -7.61 18.40 -4.53
CA ASN A 337 -7.62 18.44 -5.99
C ASN A 337 -6.45 19.27 -6.52
N ARG A 338 -5.89 18.83 -7.66
CA ARG A 338 -4.79 19.49 -8.36
C ARG A 338 -5.27 20.15 -9.64
N THR A 339 -4.84 21.40 -9.86
CA THR A 339 -4.91 22.06 -11.18
C THR A 339 -3.50 22.47 -11.61
N GLY A 340 -3.00 21.86 -12.68
CA GLY A 340 -1.60 22.00 -13.07
C GLY A 340 -0.68 21.37 -12.02
N ILE A 341 0.11 22.20 -11.33
CA ILE A 341 0.98 21.75 -10.22
C ILE A 341 0.45 22.14 -8.84
N PHE A 342 -0.68 22.86 -8.77
CA PHE A 342 -1.21 23.42 -7.53
C PHE A 342 -2.26 22.50 -6.94
N TRP A 343 -1.99 21.99 -5.74
CA TRP A 343 -2.94 21.26 -4.92
C TRP A 343 -3.77 22.22 -4.06
N SER A 344 -4.99 21.82 -3.72
CA SER A 344 -5.87 22.53 -2.80
C SER A 344 -6.85 21.57 -2.13
N GLN A 345 -7.12 21.74 -0.84
CA GLN A 345 -8.16 20.98 -0.16
C GLN A 345 -9.55 21.40 -0.67
N GLN A 346 -10.38 20.41 -0.96
CA GLN A 346 -11.75 20.56 -1.46
C GLN A 346 -12.79 20.15 -0.42
N ALA A 347 -12.47 19.15 0.40
CA ALA A 347 -13.38 18.68 1.43
C ALA A 347 -12.64 18.17 2.67
N TYR A 348 -13.32 18.31 3.80
CA TYR A 348 -13.09 17.59 5.05
C TYR A 348 -14.36 16.77 5.31
N ILE A 349 -14.22 15.48 5.54
CA ILE A 349 -15.33 14.52 5.57
C ILE A 349 -15.26 13.72 6.86
N LYS A 350 -16.39 13.72 7.58
CA LYS A 350 -16.63 12.93 8.77
C LYS A 350 -17.80 12.00 8.56
N ALA A 351 -17.82 10.89 9.30
CA ALA A 351 -18.97 10.01 9.36
C ALA A 351 -20.24 10.80 9.74
N SER A 352 -21.41 10.32 9.32
CA SER A 352 -22.69 10.94 9.71
C SER A 352 -23.10 10.62 11.15
N ASN A 353 -22.35 9.77 11.83
CA ASN A 353 -22.65 9.20 13.15
C ASN A 353 -21.44 9.27 14.10
N THR A 354 -20.57 10.29 13.94
CA THR A 354 -19.34 10.46 14.71
C THR A 354 -19.59 10.34 16.22
N ASP A 355 -19.23 9.19 16.80
CA ASP A 355 -19.17 8.94 18.24
C ASP A 355 -17.70 8.67 18.65
N LYS A 356 -17.40 8.68 19.95
CA LYS A 356 -16.04 8.46 20.46
C LYS A 356 -15.54 7.05 20.09
N PHE A 357 -14.34 6.95 19.52
CA PHE A 357 -13.71 5.70 19.06
C PHE A 357 -14.36 5.02 17.84
N ASP A 358 -15.15 5.72 17.05
CA ASP A 358 -15.52 5.26 15.71
C ASP A 358 -14.31 5.44 14.77
N MET A 359 -13.45 4.41 14.68
CA MET A 359 -12.26 4.35 13.81
C MET A 359 -12.54 3.79 12.42
#